data_AF-A0A817LG66-F1
#
_entry.id   AF-A0A817LG66-F1
#
_cell.length_a   1.000
_cell.length_b   1.000
_cell.length_c   1.000
_cell.angle_alpha   90.00
_cell.angle_beta   90.00
_cell.angle_gamma   90.00
#
_symmetry.space_group_name_H-M   'P 1'
#
loop_
_entity.id
_entity.type
_entity.pdbx_description
1 polymer ?
#
loop_
_entity_poly.entity_id
_entity_poly.type
_entity_poly.pdbx_seq_one_letter_code
_entity_poly.pdbx_strand_id
1 'polypeptide(L)'
;MATFYIYLFLVSLSLTKSCDVFVGMSCTCYESIDIRCTMSKIAPLTLMSSSVSLTKKFDSIDLKFDSDENMELDKNYFMILNELLPTVSNDPLTITLRFQDFRSFHAKSSSFSQLYHGITSPQKRLIVELHPVKAKSITFDRNSFDNLHIHELSIFADSLTSPFESIFNNANITHLNIEGAIVTHDPLLLKDYTGNIQSLKITRMIDIINSEEFPPFPVKSYTIEAHKMRTLDALSFINYKQLTGLNIIQPDVSITPKILNGLENIPTLKSMSFDAERIADGALKHVKHIETLILGTYTKMLDTESLNSLKSLKQLDVRYVQFSTLQANTSCSLADYINRRRMMGLTVYLPNENPYCDCILVFLNNMVDDGSQLIKCQSANNDRCLFSSCSIVSEYFTRKQKEDIEDQQKLNTPSVITPAQSLPIVRPFVPPLIDLNDNDSPYYPDENIFQQEEQTTTTTIINPIDINIYDDEDVMTKSTNIISTTKLLVFNPDESENQFSTPVMKRIHPDPKKNQSSKYLVLSWIPFAIIAACLFLSLIIAMISYVIYHKQRTASFKLVPQAAPIV
;
A
#
# COMPACT_ATOMS: atom_id res chain seq x y z
N MET A 1 -25.84 -23.53 -18.59
CA MET A 1 -25.07 -22.26 -18.50
C MET A 1 -26.03 -21.07 -18.42
N ALA A 2 -26.77 -20.70 -19.48
CA ALA A 2 -27.68 -19.54 -19.44
C ALA A 2 -28.74 -19.60 -18.33
N THR A 3 -29.37 -20.77 -18.11
CA THR A 3 -30.35 -20.98 -17.03
C THR A 3 -29.74 -20.87 -15.62
N PHE A 4 -28.48 -21.23 -15.45
CA PHE A 4 -27.76 -21.11 -14.17
C PHE A 4 -27.39 -19.65 -13.87
N TYR A 5 -26.96 -18.88 -14.88
CA TYR A 5 -26.74 -17.44 -14.73
C TYR A 5 -28.03 -16.68 -14.44
N ILE A 6 -29.14 -17.03 -15.10
CA ILE A 6 -30.45 -16.43 -14.82
C ILE A 6 -30.89 -16.78 -13.38
N TYR A 7 -30.69 -18.03 -12.93
CA TYR A 7 -30.99 -18.42 -11.55
C TYR A 7 -30.13 -17.68 -10.53
N LEU A 8 -28.81 -17.59 -10.73
CA LEU A 8 -27.91 -16.81 -9.86
C LEU A 8 -28.29 -15.32 -9.82
N PHE A 9 -28.65 -14.74 -10.97
CA PHE A 9 -29.09 -13.35 -11.06
C PHE A 9 -30.43 -13.11 -10.36
N LEU A 10 -31.37 -14.05 -10.47
CA LEU A 10 -32.66 -13.98 -9.77
C LEU A 10 -32.50 -14.20 -8.25
N VAL A 11 -31.59 -15.09 -7.83
CA VAL A 11 -31.26 -15.29 -6.41
C VAL A 11 -30.60 -14.04 -5.83
N SER A 12 -29.64 -13.43 -6.53
CA SER A 12 -29.01 -12.18 -6.05
C SER A 12 -30.00 -11.02 -6.00
N LEU A 13 -30.95 -10.93 -6.93
CA LEU A 13 -32.07 -9.97 -6.88
C LEU A 13 -33.03 -10.24 -5.72
N SER A 14 -33.21 -11.49 -5.30
CA SER A 14 -34.10 -11.82 -4.17
C SER A 14 -33.51 -11.50 -2.79
N LEU A 15 -32.17 -11.35 -2.71
CA LEU A 15 -31.46 -11.03 -1.48
C LEU A 15 -31.42 -9.54 -1.17
N THR A 16 -31.72 -8.67 -2.14
CA THR A 16 -31.80 -7.22 -1.94
C THR A 16 -33.22 -6.81 -1.57
N LYS A 17 -33.43 -6.46 -0.30
CA LYS A 17 -34.67 -5.79 0.11
C LYS A 17 -34.42 -4.28 0.09
N SER A 18 -35.27 -3.54 -0.63
CA SER A 18 -35.32 -2.09 -0.51
C SER A 18 -35.64 -1.75 0.94
N CYS A 19 -34.83 -0.90 1.55
CA CYS A 19 -35.00 -0.44 2.91
C CYS A 19 -34.99 1.08 2.86
N ASP A 20 -36.16 1.69 2.76
CA ASP A 20 -36.25 3.15 2.72
C ASP A 20 -35.96 3.69 4.13
N VAL A 21 -34.67 3.85 4.45
CA VAL A 21 -34.18 4.31 5.76
C VAL A 21 -34.19 5.84 5.82
N PHE A 22 -33.80 6.50 4.73
CA PHE A 22 -33.70 7.95 4.65
C PHE A 22 -34.68 8.51 3.63
N VAL A 23 -35.33 9.62 3.97
CA VAL A 23 -36.19 10.36 3.04
C VAL A 23 -35.32 10.92 1.91
N GLY A 24 -35.73 10.67 0.66
CA GLY A 24 -35.05 11.18 -0.53
C GLY A 24 -33.82 10.38 -0.96
N MET A 25 -33.48 9.27 -0.28
CA MET A 25 -32.43 8.35 -0.72
C MET A 25 -33.03 7.03 -1.22
N SER A 26 -32.44 6.47 -2.26
CA SER A 26 -32.69 5.08 -2.67
C SER A 26 -31.70 4.18 -1.95
N CYS A 27 -32.20 3.33 -1.04
CA CYS A 27 -31.38 2.50 -0.17
C CYS A 27 -31.58 1.00 -0.43
N THR A 28 -30.47 0.27 -0.43
CA THR A 28 -30.42 -1.19 -0.55
C THR A 28 -29.75 -1.76 0.69
N CYS A 29 -30.41 -2.71 1.37
CA CYS A 29 -29.86 -3.40 2.53
C CYS A 29 -29.48 -4.83 2.14
N TYR A 30 -28.23 -5.20 2.38
CA TYR A 30 -27.71 -6.54 2.14
C TYR A 30 -27.64 -7.30 3.46
N GLU A 31 -28.50 -8.30 3.62
CA GLU A 31 -28.47 -9.32 4.71
C GLU A 31 -28.30 -8.81 6.16
N SER A 32 -28.51 -7.51 6.43
CA SER A 32 -28.23 -6.85 7.72
C SER A 32 -26.74 -6.69 8.03
N ILE A 33 -25.88 -6.66 7.02
CA ILE A 33 -24.44 -6.41 7.17
C ILE A 33 -24.11 -5.01 6.63
N ASP A 34 -24.66 -4.70 5.44
CA ASP A 34 -24.35 -3.46 4.73
C ASP A 34 -25.60 -2.67 4.35
N ILE A 35 -25.54 -1.35 4.49
CA ILE A 35 -26.50 -0.40 3.91
C ILE A 35 -25.80 0.38 2.80
N ARG A 36 -26.41 0.43 1.61
CA ARG A 36 -25.97 1.34 0.55
C ARG A 36 -27.10 2.26 0.13
N CYS A 37 -26.88 3.57 0.28
CA CYS A 37 -27.87 4.58 -0.06
C CYS A 37 -27.31 5.56 -1.09
N THR A 38 -28.14 5.94 -2.06
CA THR A 38 -27.79 6.97 -3.06
C THR A 38 -28.79 8.11 -3.02
N MET A 39 -28.30 9.34 -3.01
CA MET A 39 -29.09 10.56 -3.07
C MET A 39 -28.69 11.38 -4.29
N SER A 40 -29.67 11.75 -5.12
CA SER A 40 -29.43 12.47 -6.38
C SER A 40 -29.45 14.00 -6.24
N LYS A 41 -29.81 14.52 -5.06
CA LYS A 41 -29.79 15.95 -4.72
C LYS A 41 -29.47 16.10 -3.26
N ILE A 42 -28.61 17.05 -2.91
CA ILE A 42 -28.30 17.32 -1.51
C ILE A 42 -29.52 17.88 -0.80
N ALA A 43 -29.99 17.11 0.17
CA ALA A 43 -30.92 17.54 1.20
C ALA A 43 -30.35 17.05 2.54
N PRO A 44 -30.62 17.77 3.66
CA PRO A 44 -30.32 17.24 4.98
C PRO A 44 -30.91 15.84 5.12
N LEU A 45 -30.12 14.90 5.65
CA LEU A 45 -30.62 13.57 5.94
C LEU A 45 -31.82 13.74 6.89
N THR A 46 -32.95 13.15 6.53
CA THR A 46 -34.16 13.08 7.36
C THR A 46 -34.62 11.63 7.44
N LEU A 47 -34.88 11.13 8.66
CA LEU A 47 -35.42 9.78 8.87
C LEU A 47 -36.87 9.72 8.41
N MET A 48 -37.26 8.62 7.76
CA MET A 48 -38.68 8.34 7.59
C MET A 48 -39.29 8.06 8.96
N SER A 49 -40.26 8.90 9.38
CA SER A 49 -40.82 8.93 10.74
C SER A 49 -41.64 7.69 11.16
N SER A 50 -41.57 6.58 10.42
CA SER A 50 -42.38 5.40 10.68
C SER A 50 -41.57 4.31 11.39
N SER A 51 -41.65 4.27 12.72
CA SER A 51 -41.70 3.09 13.63
C SER A 51 -40.76 1.88 13.44
N VAL A 52 -39.83 1.86 12.49
CA VAL A 52 -38.91 0.75 12.30
C VAL A 52 -37.71 1.01 13.21
N SER A 53 -37.78 0.47 14.42
CA SER A 53 -36.58 0.34 15.25
C SER A 53 -35.58 -0.49 14.46
N LEU A 54 -34.55 0.15 13.91
CA LEU A 54 -33.40 -0.56 13.34
C LEU A 54 -32.60 -1.17 14.50
N THR A 55 -33.09 -2.29 15.03
CA THR A 55 -32.36 -3.14 15.98
C THR A 55 -31.27 -3.95 15.27
N LYS A 56 -31.10 -3.75 13.96
CA LYS A 56 -30.11 -4.44 13.15
C LYS A 56 -28.77 -3.76 13.34
N LYS A 57 -27.76 -4.57 13.64
CA LYS A 57 -26.37 -4.16 13.56
C LYS A 57 -25.96 -4.06 12.10
N PHE A 58 -25.02 -3.18 11.80
CA PHE A 58 -24.41 -3.07 10.48
C PHE A 58 -22.91 -3.02 10.67
N ASP A 59 -22.19 -3.74 9.82
CA ASP A 59 -20.72 -3.74 9.79
C ASP A 59 -20.23 -2.62 8.86
N SER A 60 -21.03 -2.25 7.85
CA SER A 60 -20.73 -1.10 6.99
C SER A 60 -21.94 -0.28 6.53
N ILE A 61 -21.71 1.01 6.30
CA ILE A 61 -22.68 1.98 5.78
C ILE A 61 -22.00 2.75 4.65
N ASP A 62 -22.53 2.66 3.43
CA ASP A 62 -22.06 3.39 2.25
C ASP A 62 -23.12 4.38 1.78
N LEU A 63 -22.80 5.67 1.86
CA LEU A 63 -23.68 6.77 1.47
C LEU A 63 -23.07 7.50 0.28
N LYS A 64 -23.77 7.45 -0.86
CA LYS A 64 -23.42 8.17 -2.07
C LYS A 64 -24.30 9.41 -2.24
N PHE A 65 -23.65 10.55 -2.39
CA PHE A 65 -24.20 11.86 -2.65
C PHE A 65 -23.81 12.29 -4.07
N ASP A 66 -24.79 12.47 -4.93
CA ASP A 66 -24.63 12.93 -6.31
C ASP A 66 -25.34 14.28 -6.42
N SER A 67 -24.64 15.31 -6.92
CA SER A 67 -25.21 16.65 -7.06
C SER A 67 -24.39 17.46 -8.05
N ASP A 68 -25.01 17.98 -9.11
CA ASP A 68 -24.39 18.86 -10.12
C ASP A 68 -24.19 20.31 -9.68
N GLU A 69 -24.53 20.61 -8.42
CA GLU A 69 -24.39 21.91 -7.76
C GLU A 69 -23.22 21.94 -6.76
N ASN A 70 -23.15 23.00 -5.95
CA ASN A 70 -22.18 23.12 -4.86
C ASN A 70 -22.68 22.28 -3.67
N MET A 71 -21.78 21.53 -3.04
CA MET A 71 -22.08 20.77 -1.83
C MET A 71 -21.57 21.54 -0.61
N GLU A 72 -22.48 21.87 0.31
CA GLU A 72 -22.14 22.46 1.61
C GLU A 72 -22.55 21.49 2.72
N LEU A 73 -21.58 21.00 3.49
CA LEU A 73 -21.83 20.20 4.68
C LEU A 73 -21.75 21.08 5.91
N ASP A 74 -22.72 20.92 6.81
CA ASP A 74 -22.69 21.53 8.13
C ASP A 74 -22.68 20.45 9.23
N LYS A 75 -22.54 20.88 10.48
CA LYS A 75 -22.48 20.00 11.66
C LYS A 75 -23.71 19.09 11.85
N ASN A 76 -24.87 19.45 11.29
CA ASN A 76 -26.11 18.71 11.50
C ASN A 76 -26.33 17.65 10.41
N TYR A 77 -25.57 17.70 9.31
CA TYR A 77 -25.83 16.88 8.13
C TYR A 77 -25.83 15.37 8.42
N PHE A 78 -24.94 14.92 9.30
CA PHE A 78 -24.83 13.52 9.68
C PHE A 78 -25.41 13.19 11.05
N MET A 79 -26.10 14.13 11.71
CA MET A 79 -26.66 13.91 13.05
C MET A 79 -27.57 12.68 13.09
N ILE A 80 -28.32 12.46 12.02
CA ILE A 80 -29.23 11.31 11.86
C ILE A 80 -28.48 9.98 11.78
N LEU A 81 -27.25 9.94 11.28
CA LEU A 81 -26.50 8.69 11.26
C LEU A 81 -26.30 8.16 12.67
N ASN A 82 -26.12 9.02 13.67
CA ASN A 82 -26.00 8.58 15.06
C ASN A 82 -27.26 7.89 15.59
N GLU A 83 -28.44 8.20 15.05
CA GLU A 83 -29.68 7.51 15.43
C GLU A 83 -29.75 6.09 14.87
N LEU A 84 -29.05 5.85 13.75
CA LEU A 84 -28.92 4.52 13.13
C LEU A 84 -27.80 3.69 13.73
N LEU A 85 -26.79 4.34 14.29
CA LEU A 85 -25.68 3.65 14.91
C LEU A 85 -26.06 3.18 16.32
N PRO A 86 -26.03 1.88 16.63
CA PRO A 86 -26.28 1.41 17.98
C PRO A 86 -25.27 2.04 18.94
N THR A 87 -25.78 2.66 20.01
CA THR A 87 -25.01 3.48 20.97
C THR A 87 -23.87 2.74 21.68
N VAL A 88 -23.80 1.40 21.62
CA VAL A 88 -22.85 0.59 22.41
C VAL A 88 -22.26 -0.59 21.63
N SER A 89 -22.20 -0.53 20.30
CA SER A 89 -21.51 -1.61 19.58
C SER A 89 -20.00 -1.44 19.67
N ASN A 90 -19.32 -2.42 20.28
CA ASN A 90 -17.87 -2.56 20.20
C ASN A 90 -17.42 -3.12 18.85
N ASP A 91 -18.37 -3.59 18.03
CA ASP A 91 -18.09 -4.20 16.74
C ASP A 91 -17.44 -3.18 15.78
N PRO A 92 -16.55 -3.63 14.89
CA PRO A 92 -15.95 -2.77 13.87
C PRO A 92 -17.04 -2.22 12.96
N LEU A 93 -16.96 -0.93 12.67
CA LEU A 93 -17.93 -0.24 11.82
C LEU A 93 -17.18 0.62 10.80
N THR A 94 -17.53 0.44 9.53
CA THR A 94 -17.00 1.25 8.43
C THR A 94 -18.08 2.13 7.84
N ILE A 95 -17.88 3.45 7.86
CA ILE A 95 -18.75 4.40 7.15
C ILE A 95 -17.98 4.94 5.94
N THR A 96 -18.58 4.79 4.77
CA THR A 96 -18.08 5.33 3.50
C THR A 96 -19.01 6.44 3.04
N LEU A 97 -18.47 7.64 2.83
CA LEU A 97 -19.19 8.81 2.35
C LEU A 97 -18.61 9.19 0.98
N ARG A 98 -19.41 9.03 -0.07
CA ARG A 98 -19.01 9.29 -1.46
C ARG A 98 -19.71 10.52 -1.98
N PHE A 99 -18.96 11.57 -2.30
CA PHE A 99 -19.47 12.79 -2.90
C PHE A 99 -19.02 12.80 -4.35
N GLN A 100 -19.99 12.80 -5.27
CA GLN A 100 -19.74 12.67 -6.70
C GLN A 100 -20.45 13.79 -7.46
N ASP A 101 -19.89 14.09 -8.62
CA ASP A 101 -20.47 14.98 -9.62
C ASP A 101 -20.78 16.41 -9.16
N PHE A 102 -20.05 16.91 -8.16
CA PHE A 102 -20.19 18.29 -7.66
C PHE A 102 -19.33 19.34 -8.36
N ARG A 103 -19.76 20.61 -8.24
CA ARG A 103 -19.00 21.80 -8.69
C ARG A 103 -17.96 22.28 -7.70
N SER A 104 -18.34 22.38 -6.43
CA SER A 104 -17.45 22.68 -5.31
C SER A 104 -17.91 21.92 -4.07
N PHE A 105 -16.98 21.58 -3.20
CA PHE A 105 -17.28 20.94 -1.92
C PHE A 105 -16.77 21.82 -0.79
N HIS A 106 -17.64 22.10 0.18
CA HIS A 106 -17.32 22.89 1.37
C HIS A 106 -17.81 22.16 2.61
N ALA A 107 -16.89 21.61 3.39
CA ALA A 107 -17.19 21.12 4.74
C ALA A 107 -16.97 22.24 5.74
N LYS A 108 -18.03 22.68 6.43
CA LYS A 108 -17.95 23.70 7.47
C LYS A 108 -17.32 23.14 8.75
N SER A 109 -16.99 24.03 9.68
CA SER A 109 -16.47 23.64 11.00
C SER A 109 -17.35 22.59 11.66
N SER A 110 -16.72 21.57 12.22
CA SER A 110 -17.38 20.48 12.95
C SER A 110 -18.36 19.65 12.11
N SER A 111 -18.30 19.70 10.77
CA SER A 111 -19.18 18.91 9.88
C SER A 111 -19.17 17.42 10.19
N PHE A 112 -18.01 16.88 10.58
CA PHE A 112 -17.85 15.47 10.90
C PHE A 112 -17.83 15.18 12.40
N SER A 113 -17.87 16.22 13.25
CA SER A 113 -17.77 16.09 14.73
C SER A 113 -18.89 15.25 15.34
N GLN A 114 -20.07 15.30 14.72
CA GLN A 114 -21.23 14.55 15.20
C GLN A 114 -21.14 13.09 14.78
N LEU A 115 -20.33 12.70 13.80
CA LEU A 115 -20.22 11.30 13.42
C LEU A 115 -19.71 10.46 14.59
N TYR A 116 -20.41 9.37 14.87
CA TYR A 116 -20.11 8.45 15.96
C TYR A 116 -20.27 9.03 17.37
N HIS A 117 -21.06 10.10 17.55
CA HIS A 117 -21.28 10.69 18.86
C HIS A 117 -21.78 9.63 19.87
N GLY A 118 -21.06 9.49 21.00
CA GLY A 118 -21.39 8.53 22.06
C GLY A 118 -20.86 7.11 21.84
N ILE A 119 -20.33 6.80 20.65
CA ILE A 119 -19.71 5.50 20.38
C ILE A 119 -18.23 5.62 20.76
N THR A 120 -17.69 4.70 21.53
CA THR A 120 -16.29 4.77 22.01
C THR A 120 -15.39 3.69 21.42
N SER A 121 -15.89 2.92 20.44
CA SER A 121 -15.16 1.77 19.89
C SER A 121 -13.84 2.19 19.19
N PRO A 122 -12.72 1.52 19.50
CA PRO A 122 -11.42 1.74 18.88
C PRO A 122 -11.28 1.12 17.48
N GLN A 123 -12.34 0.57 16.88
CA GLN A 123 -12.31 -0.14 15.58
C GLN A 123 -13.16 0.52 14.49
N LYS A 124 -13.40 1.83 14.59
CA LYS A 124 -14.19 2.56 13.60
C LYS A 124 -13.34 3.08 12.46
N ARG A 125 -13.90 2.99 11.24
CA ARG A 125 -13.25 3.46 10.02
C ARG A 125 -14.18 4.43 9.30
N LEU A 126 -13.65 5.59 8.93
CA LEU A 126 -14.35 6.57 8.11
C LEU A 126 -13.61 6.72 6.79
N ILE A 127 -14.33 6.56 5.70
CA ILE A 127 -13.83 6.75 4.34
C ILE A 127 -14.61 7.92 3.73
N VAL A 128 -13.90 8.94 3.24
CA VAL A 128 -14.46 10.10 2.54
C VAL A 128 -13.90 10.12 1.14
N GLU A 129 -14.74 9.88 0.14
CA GLU A 129 -14.39 9.89 -1.28
C GLU A 129 -14.97 11.13 -1.95
N LEU A 130 -14.14 11.96 -2.58
CA LEU A 130 -14.51 13.21 -3.24
C LEU A 130 -14.17 13.16 -4.73
N HIS A 131 -15.19 13.11 -5.59
CA HIS A 131 -15.07 13.03 -7.04
C HIS A 131 -15.77 14.21 -7.75
N PRO A 132 -15.11 15.36 -7.93
CA PRO A 132 -15.70 16.52 -8.60
C PRO A 132 -15.89 16.29 -10.12
N VAL A 133 -16.92 16.89 -10.75
CA VAL A 133 -17.06 16.86 -12.23
C VAL A 133 -15.93 17.64 -12.90
N LYS A 134 -15.57 18.77 -12.28
CA LYS A 134 -14.55 19.72 -12.75
C LYS A 134 -13.87 20.29 -11.52
N ALA A 135 -12.56 20.09 -11.41
CA ALA A 135 -11.75 20.61 -10.32
C ALA A 135 -11.95 22.13 -10.16
N LYS A 136 -12.65 22.57 -9.10
CA LYS A 136 -12.75 24.00 -8.77
C LYS A 136 -12.47 24.32 -7.32
N SER A 137 -12.94 23.54 -6.35
CA SER A 137 -12.48 23.67 -4.96
C SER A 137 -13.02 22.56 -4.07
N ILE A 138 -12.15 22.01 -3.23
CA ILE A 138 -12.49 21.18 -2.08
C ILE A 138 -11.96 21.93 -0.85
N THR A 139 -12.87 22.51 -0.09
CA THR A 139 -12.55 23.34 1.08
C THR A 139 -13.07 22.68 2.34
N PHE A 140 -12.18 22.59 3.33
CA PHE A 140 -12.51 22.17 4.68
C PHE A 140 -12.26 23.36 5.61
N ASP A 141 -13.29 23.85 6.29
CA ASP A 141 -13.12 24.89 7.30
C ASP A 141 -12.28 24.38 8.47
N ARG A 142 -11.83 25.33 9.29
CA ARG A 142 -11.13 25.04 10.54
C ARG A 142 -11.95 24.09 11.40
N ASN A 143 -11.28 23.06 11.93
CA ASN A 143 -11.82 21.99 12.74
C ASN A 143 -12.97 21.23 12.06
N SER A 144 -12.87 20.93 10.76
CA SER A 144 -13.90 20.14 10.06
C SER A 144 -14.12 18.76 10.71
N PHE A 145 -13.04 18.17 11.25
CA PHE A 145 -13.04 16.88 11.98
C PHE A 145 -12.86 17.07 13.50
N ASP A 146 -13.36 18.18 14.06
CA ASP A 146 -13.27 18.50 15.49
C ASP A 146 -13.77 17.35 16.38
N ASN A 147 -13.01 17.00 17.43
CA ASN A 147 -13.33 15.94 18.40
C ASN A 147 -13.62 14.55 17.77
N LEU A 148 -13.14 14.29 16.56
CA LEU A 148 -13.31 12.99 15.93
C LEU A 148 -12.34 11.98 16.54
N HIS A 149 -12.87 10.89 17.10
CA HIS A 149 -12.12 9.78 17.69
C HIS A 149 -12.34 8.49 16.89
N ILE A 150 -11.40 8.15 16.00
CA ILE A 150 -11.52 6.98 15.12
C ILE A 150 -10.19 6.24 14.93
N HIS A 151 -10.29 4.97 14.54
CA HIS A 151 -9.11 4.17 14.22
C HIS A 151 -8.52 4.60 12.89
N GLU A 152 -9.35 4.68 11.86
CA GLU A 152 -8.87 4.93 10.50
C GLU A 152 -9.73 5.99 9.82
N LEU A 153 -9.07 6.99 9.26
CA LEU A 153 -9.66 7.97 8.35
C LEU A 153 -8.96 7.88 7.00
N SER A 154 -9.71 7.61 5.94
CA SER A 154 -9.21 7.70 4.57
C SER A 154 -9.92 8.82 3.81
N ILE A 155 -9.16 9.72 3.20
CA ILE A 155 -9.68 10.81 2.37
C ILE A 155 -9.13 10.65 0.96
N PHE A 156 -10.00 10.51 -0.02
CA PHE A 156 -9.67 10.44 -1.44
C PHE A 156 -10.12 11.73 -2.11
N ALA A 157 -9.17 12.58 -2.53
CA ALA A 157 -9.45 13.88 -3.13
C ALA A 157 -8.29 14.34 -4.02
N ASP A 158 -8.55 15.20 -5.01
CA ASP A 158 -7.48 15.73 -5.87
C ASP A 158 -6.66 16.86 -5.20
N SER A 159 -7.27 17.62 -4.28
CA SER A 159 -6.61 18.66 -3.51
C SER A 159 -7.37 19.00 -2.23
N LEU A 160 -6.65 19.46 -1.20
CA LEU A 160 -7.22 20.07 0.01
C LEU A 160 -6.73 21.52 0.07
N THR A 161 -7.63 22.49 0.00
CA THR A 161 -7.21 23.90 -0.01
C THR A 161 -6.76 24.40 1.36
N SER A 162 -7.18 23.74 2.43
CA SER A 162 -6.97 24.18 3.80
C SER A 162 -5.75 23.50 4.42
N PRO A 163 -5.00 24.19 5.31
CA PRO A 163 -3.84 23.59 5.98
C PRO A 163 -4.23 22.40 6.85
N PHE A 164 -3.33 21.42 6.94
CA PHE A 164 -3.49 20.21 7.74
C PHE A 164 -3.89 20.51 9.19
N GLU A 165 -3.18 21.46 9.83
CA GLU A 165 -3.42 21.87 11.21
C GLU A 165 -4.82 22.44 11.40
N SER A 166 -5.37 23.10 10.37
CA SER A 166 -6.71 23.66 10.38
C SER A 166 -7.77 22.55 10.28
N ILE A 167 -7.57 21.58 9.39
CA ILE A 167 -8.56 20.52 9.12
C ILE A 167 -8.69 19.57 10.32
N PHE A 168 -7.56 19.15 10.90
CA PHE A 168 -7.50 18.07 11.88
C PHE A 168 -7.22 18.52 13.32
N ASN A 169 -7.40 19.80 13.64
CA ASN A 169 -7.26 20.25 15.01
C ASN A 169 -8.26 19.55 15.94
N ASN A 170 -7.86 19.25 17.18
CA ASN A 170 -8.62 18.47 18.16
C ASN A 170 -9.06 17.05 17.69
N ALA A 171 -8.59 16.55 16.55
CA ALA A 171 -8.92 15.19 16.10
C ALA A 171 -7.99 14.17 16.76
N ASN A 172 -8.47 12.96 17.03
CA ASN A 172 -7.67 11.84 17.56
C ASN A 172 -7.84 10.63 16.63
N ILE A 173 -6.87 10.44 15.75
CA ILE A 173 -6.94 9.47 14.65
C ILE A 173 -5.73 8.54 14.75
N THR A 174 -5.97 7.22 14.74
CA THR A 174 -4.85 6.26 14.79
C THR A 174 -4.12 6.21 13.44
N HIS A 175 -4.86 6.06 12.35
CA HIS A 175 -4.34 5.99 10.98
C HIS A 175 -5.08 6.97 10.08
N LEU A 176 -4.37 7.97 9.55
CA LEU A 176 -4.88 8.91 8.57
C LEU A 176 -4.25 8.60 7.21
N ASN A 177 -5.08 8.28 6.21
CA ASN A 177 -4.66 8.10 4.83
C ASN A 177 -5.24 9.22 3.98
N ILE A 178 -4.40 9.91 3.22
CA ILE A 178 -4.83 10.94 2.27
C ILE A 178 -4.30 10.54 0.90
N GLU A 179 -5.21 10.33 -0.05
CA GLU A 179 -4.89 9.88 -1.40
C GLU A 179 -5.29 10.93 -2.44
N GLY A 180 -4.38 11.19 -3.38
CA GLY A 180 -4.54 12.12 -4.49
C GLY A 180 -4.25 13.59 -4.15
N ALA A 181 -4.46 13.99 -2.89
CA ALA A 181 -4.55 15.40 -2.56
C ALA A 181 -3.21 16.07 -2.24
N ILE A 182 -3.03 17.30 -2.73
CA ILE A 182 -2.06 18.25 -2.16
C ILE A 182 -2.58 18.70 -0.78
N VAL A 183 -1.74 18.59 0.24
CA VAL A 183 -2.04 19.02 1.60
C VAL A 183 -1.04 20.10 1.99
N THR A 184 -1.53 21.28 2.35
CA THR A 184 -0.68 22.40 2.79
C THR A 184 -0.39 22.32 4.29
N HIS A 185 0.73 22.87 4.70
CA HIS A 185 1.15 22.99 6.10
C HIS A 185 1.26 24.47 6.46
N ASP A 186 0.71 24.87 7.61
CA ASP A 186 0.85 26.24 8.14
C ASP A 186 1.60 26.22 9.48
N PRO A 187 2.88 26.64 9.51
CA PRO A 187 3.68 26.68 10.72
C PRO A 187 3.11 27.58 11.82
N LEU A 188 2.28 28.58 11.50
CA LEU A 188 1.69 29.48 12.49
C LEU A 188 0.61 28.77 13.30
N LEU A 189 -0.10 27.81 12.69
CA LEU A 189 -1.16 27.04 13.35
C LEU A 189 -0.60 25.93 14.24
N LEU A 190 0.67 25.55 14.07
CA LEU A 190 1.31 24.48 14.83
C LEU A 190 1.32 24.75 16.35
N LYS A 191 1.38 26.01 16.77
CA LYS A 191 1.37 26.38 18.20
C LYS A 191 0.06 26.04 18.90
N ASP A 192 -1.04 26.08 18.16
CA ASP A 192 -2.40 25.84 18.66
C ASP A 192 -2.93 24.46 18.27
N TYR A 193 -2.09 23.63 17.63
CA TYR A 193 -2.48 22.31 17.16
C TYR A 193 -2.52 21.32 18.32
N THR A 194 -3.70 20.76 18.57
CA THR A 194 -3.97 19.79 19.65
C THR A 194 -4.32 18.40 19.12
N GLY A 195 -4.36 18.22 17.79
CA GLY A 195 -4.70 16.95 17.17
C GLY A 195 -3.67 15.86 17.51
N ASN A 196 -4.13 14.63 17.71
CA ASN A 196 -3.31 13.46 17.97
C ASN A 196 -3.49 12.45 16.82
N ILE A 197 -2.61 12.55 15.82
CA ILE A 197 -2.57 11.63 14.69
C ILE A 197 -1.36 10.71 14.87
N GLN A 198 -1.60 9.41 15.05
CA GLN A 198 -0.50 8.48 15.30
C GLN A 198 0.28 8.16 14.02
N SER A 199 -0.41 7.86 12.93
CA SER A 199 0.21 7.55 11.65
C SER A 199 -0.49 8.29 10.53
N LEU A 200 0.29 8.96 9.69
CA LEU A 200 -0.15 9.60 8.45
C LEU A 200 0.49 8.88 7.27
N LYS A 201 -0.34 8.51 6.29
CA LYS A 201 0.08 8.06 4.97
C LYS A 201 -0.46 9.04 3.93
N ILE A 202 0.41 9.55 3.07
CA ILE A 202 -0.01 10.36 1.91
C ILE A 202 0.38 9.63 0.64
N THR A 203 -0.60 9.37 -0.22
CA THR A 203 -0.45 8.67 -1.50
C THR A 203 -0.72 9.62 -2.64
N ARG A 204 0.26 9.87 -3.52
CA ARG A 204 0.13 10.81 -4.64
C ARG A 204 0.88 10.35 -5.88
N MET A 205 0.34 10.66 -7.04
CA MET A 205 1.10 10.68 -8.29
C MET A 205 1.87 12.01 -8.36
N ILE A 206 3.19 11.94 -8.42
CA ILE A 206 4.06 13.10 -8.28
C ILE A 206 5.35 12.90 -9.07
N ASP A 207 5.89 13.96 -9.70
CA ASP A 207 7.15 13.89 -10.43
C ASP A 207 8.38 13.97 -9.49
N ILE A 208 8.31 14.81 -8.45
CA ILE A 208 9.42 15.12 -7.54
C ILE A 208 8.98 14.86 -6.10
N ILE A 209 9.77 14.11 -5.35
CA ILE A 209 9.57 13.91 -3.91
C ILE A 209 10.52 14.86 -3.16
N ASN A 210 9.97 15.86 -2.46
CA ASN A 210 10.72 16.80 -1.62
C ASN A 210 9.84 17.33 -0.47
N SER A 211 10.41 18.16 0.40
CA SER A 211 9.70 18.73 1.55
C SER A 211 8.68 19.83 1.22
N GLU A 212 8.69 20.38 0.01
CA GLU A 212 7.67 21.32 -0.45
C GLU A 212 6.37 20.58 -0.82
N GLU A 213 6.50 19.43 -1.50
CA GLU A 213 5.37 18.58 -1.89
C GLU A 213 4.83 17.73 -0.73
N PHE A 214 5.69 17.43 0.25
CA PHE A 214 5.37 16.60 1.42
C PHE A 214 5.88 17.25 2.72
N PRO A 215 5.25 18.34 3.20
CA PRO A 215 5.73 19.11 4.34
C PRO A 215 5.72 18.32 5.67
N PRO A 216 6.41 18.82 6.72
CA PRO A 216 6.57 18.10 7.97
C PRO A 216 5.32 18.25 8.86
N PHE A 217 4.35 17.35 8.71
CA PHE A 217 3.12 17.39 9.51
C PHE A 217 3.33 16.99 10.98
N PRO A 218 2.55 17.54 11.93
CA PRO A 218 2.63 17.23 13.37
C PRO A 218 2.01 15.87 13.71
N VAL A 219 2.65 14.80 13.27
CA VAL A 219 2.22 13.40 13.46
C VAL A 219 3.32 12.57 14.09
N LYS A 220 3.00 11.42 14.70
CA LYS A 220 4.03 10.54 15.31
C LYS A 220 4.81 9.74 14.27
N SER A 221 4.13 9.28 13.22
CA SER A 221 4.71 8.52 12.11
C SER A 221 4.13 9.02 10.79
N TYR A 222 4.99 9.18 9.80
CA TYR A 222 4.65 9.70 8.49
C TYR A 222 5.23 8.77 7.41
N THR A 223 4.39 8.36 6.47
CA THR A 223 4.75 7.55 5.32
C THR A 223 4.33 8.25 4.03
N ILE A 224 5.28 8.38 3.11
CA ILE A 224 5.04 8.93 1.77
C ILE A 224 4.90 7.76 0.79
N GLU A 225 3.84 7.75 0.01
CA GLU A 225 3.66 6.85 -1.13
C GLU A 225 3.58 7.64 -2.42
N ALA A 226 4.65 7.56 -3.22
CA ALA A 226 4.81 8.31 -4.43
C ALA A 226 4.69 7.40 -5.66
N HIS A 227 3.72 7.69 -6.51
CA HIS A 227 3.51 7.02 -7.78
C HIS A 227 4.14 7.83 -8.91
N LYS A 228 4.78 7.16 -9.87
CA LYS A 228 5.32 7.77 -11.12
C LYS A 228 6.41 8.83 -10.91
N MET A 229 7.09 8.79 -9.76
CA MET A 229 8.17 9.73 -9.47
C MET A 229 9.37 9.60 -10.42
N ARG A 230 10.05 10.73 -10.64
CA ARG A 230 11.27 10.85 -11.46
C ARG A 230 12.47 11.27 -10.64
N THR A 231 12.26 12.11 -9.62
CA THR A 231 13.34 12.60 -8.78
C THR A 231 12.94 12.57 -7.30
N LEU A 232 13.96 12.43 -6.46
CA LEU A 232 13.86 12.46 -5.01
C LEU A 232 14.94 13.42 -4.51
N ASP A 233 14.53 14.44 -3.77
CA ASP A 233 15.43 15.31 -3.02
C ASP A 233 15.38 14.91 -1.54
N ALA A 234 16.13 13.86 -1.19
CA ALA A 234 16.15 13.32 0.16
C ALA A 234 16.68 14.32 1.20
N LEU A 235 17.59 15.22 0.80
CA LEU A 235 18.21 16.18 1.73
C LEU A 235 17.19 17.20 2.26
N SER A 236 16.13 17.46 1.49
CA SER A 236 15.02 18.30 1.92
C SER A 236 14.28 17.75 3.16
N PHE A 237 14.44 16.46 3.49
CA PHE A 237 13.83 15.78 4.63
C PHE A 237 14.75 15.62 5.85
N ILE A 238 15.97 16.17 5.85
CA ILE A 238 16.96 15.91 6.92
C ILE A 238 16.46 16.21 8.34
N ASN A 239 15.51 17.14 8.49
CA ASN A 239 14.93 17.53 9.77
C ASN A 239 13.63 16.78 10.13
N TYR A 240 13.22 15.79 9.32
CA TYR A 240 11.95 15.08 9.53
C TYR A 240 12.14 14.02 10.62
N LYS A 241 11.60 14.32 11.81
CA LYS A 241 11.64 13.39 12.96
C LYS A 241 10.58 12.29 12.88
N GLN A 242 9.58 12.47 12.03
CA GLN A 242 8.40 11.64 11.91
C GLN A 242 8.37 10.77 10.63
N LEU A 243 9.24 11.03 9.65
CA LEU A 243 9.27 10.26 8.40
C LEU A 243 9.81 8.86 8.68
N THR A 244 8.92 7.86 8.69
CA THR A 244 9.26 6.47 9.02
C THR A 244 9.16 5.53 7.84
N GLY A 245 8.45 5.92 6.77
CA GLY A 245 8.20 5.09 5.60
C GLY A 245 8.29 5.85 4.28
N LEU A 246 8.85 5.21 3.25
CA LEU A 246 8.86 5.71 1.87
C LEU A 246 8.53 4.59 0.89
N ASN A 247 7.40 4.72 0.20
CA ASN A 247 6.93 3.80 -0.82
C ASN A 247 7.07 4.47 -2.19
N ILE A 248 7.82 3.86 -3.10
CA ILE A 248 8.04 4.34 -4.46
C ILE A 248 7.41 3.34 -5.42
N ILE A 249 6.33 3.77 -6.09
CA ILE A 249 5.49 2.90 -6.91
C ILE A 249 5.58 3.30 -8.37
N GLN A 250 5.95 2.35 -9.22
CA GLN A 250 6.11 2.50 -10.67
C GLN A 250 6.81 3.81 -11.09
N PRO A 251 8.01 4.11 -10.56
CA PRO A 251 8.74 5.31 -10.94
C PRO A 251 8.96 5.33 -12.47
N ASP A 252 8.99 6.53 -13.04
CA ASP A 252 9.27 6.75 -14.46
C ASP A 252 10.76 6.53 -14.80
N VAL A 253 11.59 6.32 -13.78
CA VAL A 253 13.04 6.10 -13.88
C VAL A 253 13.45 4.86 -13.09
N SER A 254 14.57 4.25 -13.48
CA SER A 254 15.19 3.18 -12.69
C SER A 254 15.69 3.71 -11.34
N ILE A 255 15.58 2.90 -10.28
CA ILE A 255 16.11 3.25 -8.97
C ILE A 255 17.63 3.09 -8.97
N THR A 256 18.36 4.18 -8.76
CA THR A 256 19.83 4.23 -8.79
C THR A 256 20.37 4.84 -7.50
N PRO A 257 21.68 4.66 -7.18
CA PRO A 257 22.29 5.30 -6.01
C PRO A 257 22.06 6.82 -5.98
N LYS A 258 22.12 7.48 -7.14
CA LYS A 258 21.91 8.93 -7.27
C LYS A 258 20.52 9.36 -6.82
N ILE A 259 19.48 8.57 -7.09
CA ILE A 259 18.10 8.91 -6.70
C ILE A 259 17.90 8.76 -5.20
N LEU A 260 18.51 7.75 -4.57
CA LEU A 260 18.36 7.49 -3.14
C LEU A 260 19.39 8.24 -2.28
N ASN A 261 20.27 9.02 -2.90
CA ASN A 261 21.32 9.78 -2.21
C ASN A 261 20.72 10.76 -1.20
N GLY A 262 21.24 10.75 0.02
CA GLY A 262 20.80 11.60 1.13
C GLY A 262 19.82 10.91 2.07
N LEU A 263 19.21 9.79 1.69
CA LEU A 263 18.33 9.02 2.58
C LEU A 263 19.09 8.48 3.80
N GLU A 264 20.41 8.31 3.73
CA GLU A 264 21.26 7.91 4.86
C GLU A 264 21.21 8.91 6.03
N ASN A 265 20.82 10.15 5.76
CA ASN A 265 20.72 11.23 6.74
C ASN A 265 19.34 11.28 7.44
N ILE A 266 18.44 10.35 7.13
CA ILE A 266 17.08 10.27 7.71
C ILE A 266 17.00 9.01 8.60
N PRO A 267 17.58 9.02 9.81
CA PRO A 267 17.70 7.82 10.65
C PRO A 267 16.35 7.25 11.12
N THR A 268 15.29 8.05 11.01
CA THR A 268 13.90 7.71 11.34
C THR A 268 13.24 6.86 10.26
N LEU A 269 13.76 6.85 9.03
CA LEU A 269 13.22 6.06 7.92
C LEU A 269 13.52 4.56 8.14
N LYS A 270 12.51 3.81 8.59
CA LYS A 270 12.67 2.39 8.94
C LYS A 270 12.06 1.43 7.91
N SER A 271 11.16 1.92 7.07
CA SER A 271 10.47 1.09 6.08
C SER A 271 10.60 1.69 4.69
N MET A 272 10.85 0.83 3.70
CA MET A 272 10.74 1.22 2.31
C MET A 272 10.04 0.17 1.46
N SER A 273 9.34 0.64 0.43
CA SER A 273 8.75 -0.20 -0.60
C SER A 273 9.18 0.27 -1.97
N PHE A 274 9.59 -0.66 -2.83
CA PHE A 274 9.87 -0.39 -4.24
C PHE A 274 9.01 -1.28 -5.11
N ASP A 275 8.18 -0.64 -5.94
CA ASP A 275 7.49 -1.30 -7.03
C ASP A 275 8.02 -0.75 -8.36
N ALA A 276 9.31 -0.99 -8.62
CA ALA A 276 10.05 -0.44 -9.74
C ALA A 276 10.59 -1.55 -10.64
N GLU A 277 10.63 -1.32 -11.95
CA GLU A 277 11.12 -2.30 -12.93
C GLU A 277 12.58 -2.73 -12.67
N ARG A 278 13.43 -1.75 -12.36
CA ARG A 278 14.86 -1.95 -12.14
C ARG A 278 15.35 -1.19 -10.91
N ILE A 279 16.00 -1.93 -10.02
CA ILE A 279 16.78 -1.43 -8.89
C ILE A 279 18.25 -1.73 -9.21
N ALA A 280 19.02 -0.68 -9.51
CA ALA A 280 20.40 -0.78 -9.99
C ALA A 280 21.39 -1.08 -8.85
N ASP A 281 22.59 -1.50 -9.25
CA ASP A 281 23.70 -1.75 -8.31
C ASP A 281 23.98 -0.54 -7.42
N GLY A 282 24.29 -0.82 -6.17
CA GLY A 282 24.59 0.12 -5.11
C GLY A 282 23.41 0.99 -4.68
N ALA A 283 22.22 0.87 -5.29
CA ALA A 283 21.12 1.80 -5.02
C ALA A 283 20.77 1.82 -3.53
N LEU A 284 20.78 0.63 -2.91
CA LEU A 284 20.39 0.47 -1.51
C LEU A 284 21.50 0.82 -0.50
N LYS A 285 22.69 1.24 -0.94
CA LYS A 285 23.80 1.64 -0.05
C LYS A 285 23.44 2.85 0.83
N HIS A 286 22.57 3.73 0.33
CA HIS A 286 22.09 4.93 1.02
C HIS A 286 20.99 4.66 2.06
N VAL A 287 20.52 3.41 2.18
CA VAL A 287 19.38 3.04 3.05
C VAL A 287 19.71 1.86 3.97
N LYS A 288 20.99 1.72 4.35
CA LYS A 288 21.52 0.64 5.21
C LYS A 288 20.83 0.45 6.57
N HIS A 289 20.08 1.45 7.04
CA HIS A 289 19.43 1.48 8.35
C HIS A 289 17.96 1.06 8.33
N ILE A 290 17.39 0.77 7.15
CA ILE A 290 16.01 0.29 7.03
C ILE A 290 15.87 -1.09 7.66
N GLU A 291 14.72 -1.33 8.28
CA GLU A 291 14.38 -2.56 8.97
C GLU A 291 13.37 -3.39 8.18
N THR A 292 12.56 -2.73 7.34
CA THR A 292 11.58 -3.37 6.47
C THR A 292 11.79 -2.95 5.02
N LEU A 293 11.85 -3.93 4.12
CA LEU A 293 11.88 -3.73 2.68
C LEU A 293 10.75 -4.52 2.04
N ILE A 294 9.96 -3.86 1.19
CA ILE A 294 8.90 -4.46 0.39
C ILE A 294 9.27 -4.34 -1.08
N LEU A 295 9.18 -5.44 -1.82
CA LEU A 295 9.37 -5.47 -3.27
C LEU A 295 8.03 -5.74 -3.96
N GLY A 296 7.72 -4.89 -4.95
CA GLY A 296 6.44 -4.87 -5.64
C GLY A 296 6.38 -5.80 -6.87
N THR A 297 5.22 -5.78 -7.53
CA THR A 297 4.89 -6.65 -8.66
C THR A 297 5.70 -6.34 -9.92
N TYR A 298 6.10 -5.09 -10.11
CA TYR A 298 6.80 -4.63 -11.31
C TYR A 298 8.30 -4.89 -11.25
N THR A 299 8.85 -5.34 -10.12
CA THR A 299 10.27 -5.65 -10.01
C THR A 299 10.66 -6.79 -10.94
N LYS A 300 11.55 -6.50 -11.90
CA LYS A 300 12.12 -7.47 -12.85
C LYS A 300 13.63 -7.64 -12.67
N MET A 301 14.31 -6.54 -12.32
CA MET A 301 15.74 -6.49 -12.11
C MET A 301 16.05 -5.94 -10.72
N LEU A 302 16.73 -6.73 -9.93
CA LEU A 302 17.28 -6.34 -8.64
C LEU A 302 18.71 -6.85 -8.57
N ASP A 303 19.63 -5.91 -8.33
CA ASP A 303 20.98 -6.28 -7.96
C ASP A 303 21.03 -6.69 -6.49
N THR A 304 21.34 -7.95 -6.24
CA THR A 304 21.39 -8.51 -4.90
C THR A 304 22.61 -8.09 -4.11
N GLU A 305 23.68 -7.61 -4.76
CA GLU A 305 24.77 -6.97 -4.02
C GLU A 305 24.28 -5.73 -3.27
N SER A 306 23.27 -5.04 -3.81
CA SER A 306 22.60 -3.94 -3.11
C SER A 306 21.89 -4.41 -1.84
N LEU A 307 21.29 -5.60 -1.83
CA LEU A 307 20.63 -6.14 -0.63
C LEU A 307 21.62 -6.44 0.51
N ASN A 308 22.86 -6.81 0.18
CA ASN A 308 23.91 -7.07 1.17
C ASN A 308 24.31 -5.81 1.97
N SER A 309 24.02 -4.62 1.44
CA SER A 309 24.24 -3.37 2.16
C SER A 309 23.23 -3.13 3.31
N LEU A 310 22.09 -3.82 3.29
CA LEU A 310 21.00 -3.68 4.25
C LEU A 310 21.23 -4.48 5.53
N LYS A 311 22.25 -4.11 6.30
CA LYS A 311 22.65 -4.83 7.52
C LYS A 311 21.57 -4.86 8.60
N SER A 312 20.72 -3.83 8.64
CA SER A 312 19.65 -3.66 9.64
C SER A 312 18.33 -4.31 9.25
N LEU A 313 18.25 -4.93 8.06
CA LEU A 313 17.01 -5.49 7.54
C LEU A 313 16.54 -6.67 8.41
N LYS A 314 15.34 -6.53 8.96
CA LYS A 314 14.66 -7.54 9.79
C LYS A 314 13.52 -8.21 9.03
N GLN A 315 12.89 -7.49 8.12
CA GLN A 315 11.73 -7.96 7.36
C GLN A 315 11.93 -7.69 5.86
N LEU A 316 11.78 -8.73 5.05
CA LEU A 316 11.74 -8.65 3.60
C LEU A 316 10.41 -9.21 3.09
N ASP A 317 9.61 -8.38 2.45
CA ASP A 317 8.33 -8.79 1.85
C ASP A 317 8.47 -8.87 0.33
N VAL A 318 8.33 -10.08 -0.20
CA VAL A 318 8.37 -10.38 -1.63
C VAL A 318 7.07 -11.06 -2.09
N ARG A 319 5.98 -10.96 -1.30
CA ARG A 319 4.68 -11.56 -1.62
C ARG A 319 4.11 -11.14 -2.96
N TYR A 320 4.44 -9.92 -3.38
CA TYR A 320 3.94 -9.34 -4.62
C TYR A 320 4.86 -9.59 -5.81
N VAL A 321 6.08 -10.10 -5.59
CA VAL A 321 7.06 -10.33 -6.66
C VAL A 321 6.66 -11.55 -7.48
N GLN A 322 6.58 -11.36 -8.80
CA GLN A 322 6.40 -12.46 -9.74
C GLN A 322 7.75 -13.07 -10.11
N PHE A 323 8.18 -14.11 -9.38
CA PHE A 323 9.47 -14.77 -9.57
C PHE A 323 9.72 -15.24 -11.00
N SER A 324 8.68 -15.69 -11.70
CA SER A 324 8.75 -16.13 -13.11
C SER A 324 9.07 -15.00 -14.11
N THR A 325 8.92 -13.73 -13.70
CA THR A 325 9.18 -12.55 -14.53
C THR A 325 10.51 -11.87 -14.20
N LEU A 326 11.14 -12.26 -13.08
CA LEU A 326 12.47 -11.80 -12.72
C LEU A 326 13.49 -12.30 -13.73
N GLN A 327 14.55 -11.52 -13.94
CA GLN A 327 15.70 -12.04 -14.68
C GLN A 327 16.32 -13.23 -13.93
N ALA A 328 16.81 -14.22 -14.68
CA ALA A 328 17.27 -15.49 -14.12
C ALA A 328 18.38 -15.33 -13.07
N ASN A 329 19.27 -14.35 -13.24
CA ASN A 329 20.27 -13.99 -12.24
C ASN A 329 19.63 -13.36 -11.00
N THR A 330 18.69 -12.43 -11.17
CA THR A 330 17.98 -11.77 -10.05
C THR A 330 17.21 -12.77 -9.20
N SER A 331 16.43 -13.66 -9.82
CA SER A 331 15.62 -14.63 -9.07
C SER A 331 16.48 -15.59 -8.27
N CYS A 332 17.57 -16.10 -8.87
CA CYS A 332 18.49 -16.99 -8.20
C CYS A 332 19.23 -16.32 -7.05
N SER A 333 19.79 -15.12 -7.29
CA SER A 333 20.52 -14.40 -6.25
C SER A 333 19.61 -13.94 -5.12
N LEU A 334 18.34 -13.59 -5.40
CA LEU A 334 17.36 -13.25 -4.36
C LEU A 334 17.05 -14.46 -3.49
N ALA A 335 16.92 -15.65 -4.11
CA ALA A 335 16.71 -16.88 -3.38
C ALA A 335 17.90 -17.24 -2.47
N ASP A 336 19.12 -17.08 -2.98
CA ASP A 336 20.35 -17.27 -2.20
C ASP A 336 20.49 -16.26 -1.06
N TYR A 337 20.18 -14.98 -1.30
CA TYR A 337 20.14 -13.95 -0.25
C TYR A 337 19.15 -14.32 0.86
N ILE A 338 17.91 -14.70 0.49
CA ILE A 338 16.87 -15.10 1.44
C ILE A 338 17.33 -16.31 2.27
N ASN A 339 17.87 -17.36 1.62
CA ASN A 339 18.38 -18.54 2.31
C ASN A 339 19.43 -18.18 3.36
N ARG A 340 20.45 -17.41 2.97
CA ARG A 340 21.55 -17.02 3.87
C ARG A 340 21.08 -16.14 5.03
N ARG A 341 20.28 -15.10 4.74
CA ARG A 341 19.89 -14.11 5.75
C ARG A 341 18.82 -14.60 6.70
N ARG A 342 18.00 -15.56 6.29
CA ARG A 342 17.01 -16.15 7.19
C ARG A 342 17.64 -16.88 8.36
N MET A 343 18.75 -17.59 8.14
CA MET A 343 19.51 -18.22 9.23
C MET A 343 20.04 -17.19 10.24
N MET A 344 20.07 -15.90 9.87
CA MET A 344 20.46 -14.78 10.73
C MET A 344 19.25 -14.01 11.31
N GLY A 345 18.03 -14.58 11.25
CA GLY A 345 16.83 -13.98 11.83
C GLY A 345 16.04 -13.04 10.90
N LEU A 346 16.35 -12.99 9.60
CA LEU A 346 15.51 -12.27 8.63
C LEU A 346 14.13 -12.95 8.52
N THR A 347 13.06 -12.20 8.78
CA THR A 347 11.69 -12.63 8.48
C THR A 347 11.38 -12.34 7.02
N VAL A 348 10.94 -13.35 6.29
CA VAL A 348 10.62 -13.22 4.86
C VAL A 348 9.17 -13.59 4.62
N TYR A 349 8.44 -12.72 3.92
CA TYR A 349 7.09 -12.98 3.46
C TYR A 349 7.11 -13.37 1.98
N LEU A 350 6.63 -14.58 1.68
CA LEU A 350 6.63 -15.16 0.33
C LEU A 350 5.22 -15.25 -0.24
N PRO A 351 5.06 -15.25 -1.58
CA PRO A 351 3.77 -15.47 -2.21
C PRO A 351 3.09 -16.77 -1.72
N ASN A 352 1.83 -16.67 -1.31
CA ASN A 352 1.06 -17.82 -0.79
C ASN A 352 0.70 -18.83 -1.89
N GLU A 353 0.67 -18.41 -3.15
CA GLU A 353 0.28 -19.24 -4.28
C GLU A 353 1.43 -19.39 -5.27
N ASN A 354 1.63 -20.62 -5.74
CA ASN A 354 2.59 -20.94 -6.80
C ASN A 354 1.89 -21.75 -7.91
N PRO A 355 0.98 -21.14 -8.70
CA PRO A 355 0.20 -21.86 -9.69
C PRO A 355 1.05 -22.45 -10.82
N TYR A 356 2.26 -21.93 -11.04
CA TYR A 356 3.17 -22.36 -12.10
C TYR A 356 4.24 -23.33 -11.62
N CYS A 357 4.25 -23.69 -10.33
CA CYS A 357 5.30 -24.50 -9.70
C CYS A 357 6.71 -23.97 -10.04
N ASP A 358 6.91 -22.66 -9.92
CA ASP A 358 8.23 -22.04 -10.09
C ASP A 358 9.21 -22.65 -9.07
N CYS A 359 10.30 -23.23 -9.56
CA CYS A 359 11.25 -23.99 -8.75
C CYS A 359 11.91 -23.15 -7.65
N ILE A 360 12.14 -21.86 -7.88
CA ILE A 360 12.69 -20.96 -6.87
C ILE A 360 11.67 -20.74 -5.76
N LEU A 361 10.40 -20.52 -6.12
CA LEU A 361 9.35 -20.33 -5.12
C LEU A 361 9.06 -21.62 -4.35
N VAL A 362 9.10 -22.80 -4.99
CA VAL A 362 9.00 -24.09 -4.28
C VAL A 362 10.16 -24.25 -3.30
N PHE A 363 11.40 -23.96 -3.72
CA PHE A 363 12.57 -23.97 -2.85
C PHE A 363 12.39 -23.03 -1.65
N LEU A 364 12.01 -21.77 -1.89
CA LEU A 364 11.80 -20.77 -0.83
C LEU A 364 10.67 -21.17 0.13
N ASN A 365 9.53 -21.64 -0.38
CA ASN A 365 8.40 -22.07 0.43
C ASN A 365 8.73 -23.31 1.27
N ASN A 366 9.49 -24.27 0.74
CA ASN A 366 9.94 -25.42 1.52
C ASN A 366 10.90 -25.05 2.66
N MET A 367 11.64 -23.96 2.50
CA MET A 367 12.40 -23.47 3.62
C MET A 367 11.44 -22.88 4.65
N VAL A 368 10.45 -22.06 4.24
CA VAL A 368 9.60 -21.25 5.15
C VAL A 368 8.55 -22.07 5.88
N ASP A 369 7.94 -23.02 5.18
CA ASP A 369 6.81 -23.80 5.65
C ASP A 369 7.20 -25.27 5.92
N ASP A 370 6.27 -26.05 6.44
CA ASP A 370 6.41 -27.50 6.72
C ASP A 370 6.56 -28.39 5.46
N GLY A 371 6.68 -27.80 4.27
CA GLY A 371 6.75 -28.49 2.99
C GLY A 371 5.39 -28.80 2.35
N SER A 372 4.27 -28.29 2.88
CA SER A 372 2.93 -28.50 2.31
C SER A 372 2.79 -28.10 0.83
N GLN A 373 3.50 -27.05 0.41
CA GLN A 373 3.54 -26.58 -0.99
C GLN A 373 4.22 -27.59 -1.93
N LEU A 374 5.21 -28.34 -1.44
CA LEU A 374 5.91 -29.36 -2.22
C LEU A 374 4.93 -30.42 -2.74
N ILE A 375 3.99 -30.83 -1.90
CA ILE A 375 3.01 -31.88 -2.20
C ILE A 375 2.12 -31.47 -3.39
N LYS A 376 1.81 -30.18 -3.52
CA LYS A 376 0.99 -29.67 -4.64
C LYS A 376 1.73 -29.70 -5.98
N CYS A 377 3.06 -29.57 -5.98
CA CYS A 377 3.88 -29.54 -7.20
C CYS A 377 4.59 -30.88 -7.51
N GLN A 378 4.56 -31.84 -6.58
CA GLN A 378 5.35 -33.07 -6.59
C GLN A 378 5.03 -34.06 -7.71
N SER A 379 3.81 -34.11 -8.27
CA SER A 379 3.43 -35.19 -9.20
C SER A 379 3.90 -34.99 -10.65
N ALA A 380 4.47 -33.84 -11.02
CA ALA A 380 4.89 -33.57 -12.40
C ALA A 380 6.15 -32.68 -12.57
N ASN A 381 6.63 -31.99 -11.53
CA ASN A 381 7.60 -30.91 -11.70
C ASN A 381 8.93 -31.06 -10.93
N ASN A 382 9.10 -32.05 -10.05
CA ASN A 382 10.37 -32.23 -9.32
C ASN A 382 11.56 -32.44 -10.28
N ASP A 383 11.37 -33.22 -11.35
CA ASP A 383 12.42 -33.44 -12.36
C ASP A 383 12.83 -32.14 -13.06
N ARG A 384 11.92 -31.18 -13.22
CA ARG A 384 12.24 -29.88 -13.83
C ARG A 384 13.13 -29.03 -12.93
N CYS A 385 12.93 -29.11 -11.61
CA CYS A 385 13.68 -28.30 -10.66
C CYS A 385 15.11 -28.81 -10.41
N LEU A 386 15.37 -30.11 -10.66
CA LEU A 386 16.73 -30.66 -10.66
C LEU A 386 17.63 -29.98 -11.70
N PHE A 387 17.07 -29.58 -12.84
CA PHE A 387 17.79 -28.88 -13.90
C PHE A 387 17.65 -27.36 -13.84
N SER A 388 17.26 -26.81 -12.68
CA SER A 388 17.22 -25.37 -12.47
C SER A 388 18.60 -24.76 -12.78
N SER A 389 18.62 -23.65 -13.51
CA SER A 389 19.84 -22.87 -13.75
C SER A 389 20.37 -22.20 -12.47
N CYS A 390 19.58 -22.21 -11.40
CA CYS A 390 19.97 -21.70 -10.10
C CYS A 390 20.61 -22.81 -9.27
N SER A 391 21.93 -22.72 -9.04
CA SER A 391 22.74 -23.76 -8.39
C SER A 391 22.23 -24.14 -7.00
N ILE A 392 21.83 -23.16 -6.18
CA ILE A 392 21.31 -23.43 -4.84
C ILE A 392 19.99 -24.22 -4.87
N VAL A 393 19.15 -23.95 -5.88
CA VAL A 393 17.88 -24.65 -6.06
C VAL A 393 18.13 -26.08 -6.54
N SER A 394 18.96 -26.26 -7.58
CA SER A 394 19.27 -27.60 -8.10
C SER A 394 20.00 -28.47 -7.07
N GLU A 395 20.92 -27.91 -6.28
CA GLU A 395 21.59 -28.62 -5.19
C GLU A 395 20.59 -29.08 -4.12
N TYR A 396 19.67 -28.19 -3.70
CA TYR A 396 18.63 -28.52 -2.73
C TYR A 396 17.78 -29.70 -3.20
N PHE A 397 17.27 -29.66 -4.44
CA PHE A 397 16.43 -30.73 -4.97
C PHE A 397 17.20 -32.03 -5.22
N THR A 398 18.49 -31.95 -5.59
CA THR A 398 19.36 -33.14 -5.73
C THR A 398 19.54 -33.83 -4.39
N ARG A 399 19.77 -33.06 -3.31
CA ARG A 399 19.87 -33.59 -1.94
C ARG A 399 18.56 -34.23 -1.50
N LYS A 400 17.43 -33.54 -1.72
CA LYS A 400 16.10 -34.03 -1.37
C LYS A 400 15.76 -35.35 -2.08
N GLN A 401 16.05 -35.46 -3.37
CA GLN A 401 15.84 -36.68 -4.13
C GLN A 401 16.66 -37.86 -3.58
N LYS A 402 17.90 -37.60 -3.14
CA LYS A 402 18.75 -38.63 -2.52
C LYS A 402 18.17 -39.11 -1.18
N GLU A 403 17.69 -38.19 -0.34
CA GLU A 403 17.01 -38.52 0.92
C GLU A 403 15.78 -39.40 0.68
N ASP A 404 14.93 -39.03 -0.30
CA ASP A 404 13.72 -39.79 -0.62
C ASP A 404 14.04 -41.23 -1.10
N ILE A 405 15.13 -41.41 -1.86
CA ILE A 405 15.60 -42.73 -2.29
C ILE A 405 16.12 -43.55 -1.10
N GLU A 406 16.89 -42.95 -0.21
CA GLU A 406 17.42 -43.61 0.99
C GLU A 406 16.28 -44.06 1.93
N ASP A 407 15.24 -43.23 2.10
CA ASP A 407 14.08 -43.57 2.92
C ASP A 407 13.20 -44.66 2.29
N GLN A 408 13.06 -44.68 0.96
CA GLN A 408 12.43 -45.80 0.25
C GLN A 408 13.23 -47.10 0.37
N GLN A 409 14.56 -47.04 0.34
CA GLN A 409 15.41 -48.21 0.54
C GLN A 409 15.30 -48.75 1.96
N LYS A 410 15.24 -47.87 2.98
CA LYS A 410 14.99 -48.29 4.38
C LYS A 410 13.64 -48.98 4.55
N LEU A 411 12.57 -48.52 3.88
CA LEU A 411 11.26 -49.19 3.93
C LEU A 411 11.27 -50.57 3.25
N ASN A 412 12.05 -50.73 2.18
CA ASN A 412 12.10 -51.96 1.40
C ASN A 412 13.12 -52.99 1.92
N THR A 413 13.97 -52.61 2.88
CA THR A 413 14.89 -53.57 3.52
C THR A 413 14.09 -54.37 4.55
N PRO A 414 13.86 -55.68 4.34
CA PRO A 414 13.07 -56.48 5.27
C PRO A 414 13.74 -56.42 6.65
N SER A 415 12.97 -55.99 7.66
CA SER A 415 13.39 -56.01 9.05
C SER A 415 13.83 -57.44 9.37
N VAL A 416 15.14 -57.64 9.47
CA VAL A 416 15.71 -58.88 9.97
C VAL A 416 15.16 -59.02 11.38
N ILE A 417 14.21 -59.94 11.55
CA ILE A 417 13.61 -60.29 12.84
C ILE A 417 14.75 -60.84 13.68
N THR A 418 15.37 -59.99 14.49
CA THR A 418 16.31 -60.43 15.52
C THR A 418 15.51 -61.29 16.50
N PRO A 419 15.89 -62.56 16.73
CA PRO A 419 15.14 -63.43 17.61
C PRO A 419 15.15 -62.85 19.03
N ALA A 420 13.97 -62.84 19.64
CA ALA A 420 13.69 -62.32 20.97
C ALA A 420 14.75 -62.75 22.00
N GLN A 421 15.61 -61.81 22.39
CA GLN A 421 16.36 -61.91 23.64
C GLN A 421 15.58 -61.20 24.74
N SER A 422 15.48 -61.92 25.85
CA SER A 422 14.73 -61.66 27.07
C SER A 422 14.78 -60.22 27.60
N LEU A 423 13.62 -59.77 28.07
CA LEU A 423 13.34 -58.63 28.94
C LEU A 423 14.51 -58.18 29.84
N PRO A 424 14.91 -56.90 29.80
CA PRO A 424 15.64 -56.29 30.89
C PRO A 424 14.68 -55.57 31.86
N ILE A 425 15.04 -55.71 33.12
CA ILE A 425 14.41 -55.16 34.32
C ILE A 425 14.34 -53.62 34.26
N VAL A 426 13.19 -53.09 34.66
CA VAL A 426 12.92 -51.68 34.94
C VAL A 426 14.01 -51.10 35.85
N ARG A 427 14.75 -50.10 35.37
CA ARG A 427 15.55 -49.18 36.20
C ARG A 427 15.01 -47.76 36.04
N PRO A 428 15.09 -46.93 37.10
CA PRO A 428 14.39 -45.66 37.16
C PRO A 428 15.08 -44.60 36.29
N PHE A 429 14.23 -43.71 35.78
CA PHE A 429 14.53 -42.61 34.90
C PHE A 429 15.51 -41.61 35.55
N VAL A 430 16.66 -41.40 34.93
CA VAL A 430 17.57 -40.27 35.18
C VAL A 430 17.71 -39.54 33.84
N PRO A 431 17.40 -38.24 33.76
CA PRO A 431 17.49 -37.51 32.50
C PRO A 431 18.96 -37.33 32.09
N PRO A 432 19.31 -37.47 30.79
CA PRO A 432 20.68 -37.32 30.36
C PRO A 432 21.09 -35.84 30.33
N LEU A 433 22.28 -35.60 30.86
CA LEU A 433 23.07 -34.39 30.69
C LEU A 433 23.39 -34.24 29.18
N ILE A 434 23.11 -33.08 28.61
CA ILE A 434 23.49 -32.73 27.24
C ILE A 434 24.98 -32.37 27.28
N ASP A 435 25.81 -33.22 26.67
CA ASP A 435 27.22 -32.95 26.41
C ASP A 435 27.32 -32.30 25.03
N LEU A 436 27.58 -30.99 25.00
CA LEU A 436 27.80 -30.22 23.77
C LEU A 436 29.22 -30.51 23.28
N ASN A 437 29.33 -31.41 22.31
CA ASN A 437 30.59 -31.69 21.63
C ASN A 437 30.74 -30.69 20.46
N ASP A 438 31.56 -29.65 20.66
CA ASP A 438 31.74 -28.45 19.82
C ASP A 438 32.52 -28.66 18.50
N ASN A 439 32.61 -29.87 17.94
CA ASN A 439 33.60 -30.16 16.89
C ASN A 439 33.10 -30.44 15.47
N ASP A 440 31.82 -30.26 15.17
CA ASP A 440 31.33 -30.39 13.78
C ASP A 440 30.55 -29.14 13.34
N SER A 441 31.26 -28.01 13.25
CA SER A 441 30.80 -26.82 12.53
C SER A 441 31.45 -26.79 11.14
N PRO A 442 30.68 -26.68 10.04
CA PRO A 442 31.25 -26.60 8.70
C PRO A 442 32.03 -25.29 8.52
N TYR A 443 33.32 -25.47 8.28
CA TYR A 443 34.34 -24.50 7.91
C TYR A 443 33.85 -23.48 6.86
N TYR A 444 33.74 -22.21 7.23
CA TYR A 444 33.75 -21.09 6.29
C TYR A 444 35.13 -20.43 6.36
N PRO A 445 35.80 -20.17 5.22
CA PRO A 445 37.09 -19.50 5.23
C PRO A 445 36.91 -18.02 5.60
N ASP A 446 37.61 -17.60 6.65
CA ASP A 446 37.80 -16.20 7.02
C ASP A 446 38.57 -15.46 5.91
N GLU A 447 37.94 -14.46 5.30
CA GLU A 447 38.64 -13.43 4.53
C GLU A 447 39.02 -12.28 5.45
N ASN A 448 40.26 -12.32 5.93
CA ASN A 448 41.02 -11.17 6.40
C ASN A 448 42.43 -11.30 5.82
N ILE A 449 42.79 -10.45 4.84
CA ILE A 449 44.10 -9.82 4.62
C ILE A 449 43.94 -8.89 3.41
N PHE A 450 43.84 -7.59 3.68
CA PHE A 450 44.55 -6.52 2.96
C PHE A 450 44.51 -5.27 3.85
N GLN A 451 45.58 -5.10 4.63
CA GLN A 451 45.98 -3.83 5.23
C GLN A 451 47.39 -3.51 4.77
N GLN A 452 47.52 -2.40 4.04
CA GLN A 452 48.67 -1.50 3.82
C GLN A 452 48.35 -0.75 2.52
N GLU A 453 48.50 0.56 2.35
CA GLU A 453 48.96 1.69 3.14
C GLU A 453 48.64 2.88 2.21
N GLU A 454 47.98 3.94 2.68
CA GLU A 454 48.38 5.31 2.30
C GLU A 454 47.57 6.33 3.11
N GLN A 455 48.29 6.96 4.04
CA GLN A 455 47.90 8.17 4.73
C GLN A 455 48.07 9.35 3.78
N THR A 456 47.02 10.15 3.58
CA THR A 456 47.15 11.62 3.65
C THR A 456 45.76 12.24 3.79
N THR A 457 45.44 12.82 4.94
CA THR A 457 44.41 13.87 4.99
C THR A 457 44.70 14.84 6.12
N THR A 458 44.97 16.07 5.70
CA THR A 458 45.14 17.27 6.50
C THR A 458 43.83 17.60 7.21
N THR A 459 43.83 17.56 8.54
CA THR A 459 42.71 17.98 9.37
C THR A 459 42.75 19.49 9.55
N THR A 460 41.86 20.22 8.88
CA THR A 460 41.57 21.63 9.20
C THR A 460 40.50 21.66 10.29
N ILE A 461 40.93 21.95 11.51
CA ILE A 461 40.06 22.17 12.68
C ILE A 461 39.46 23.57 12.54
N ILE A 462 38.14 23.67 12.43
CA ILE A 462 37.40 24.92 12.64
C ILE A 462 36.71 24.79 13.99
N ASN A 463 37.19 25.58 14.96
CA ASN A 463 36.58 25.73 16.28
C ASN A 463 35.19 26.40 16.16
N PRO A 464 34.21 25.99 16.98
CA PRO A 464 33.02 26.79 17.20
C PRO A 464 33.35 27.99 18.09
N ILE A 465 32.85 29.16 17.69
CA ILE A 465 32.92 30.40 18.46
C ILE A 465 31.85 30.33 19.55
N ASP A 466 32.30 30.27 20.81
CA ASP A 466 31.48 30.56 21.99
C ASP A 466 31.16 32.06 22.05
N ILE A 467 29.87 32.41 22.07
CA ILE A 467 29.41 33.76 22.41
C ILE A 467 28.86 33.70 23.83
N ASN A 468 29.66 34.21 24.77
CA ASN A 468 29.26 34.54 26.13
C ASN A 468 28.24 35.69 26.11
N ILE A 469 27.10 35.49 26.77
CA ILE A 469 26.19 36.57 27.19
C ILE A 469 26.49 36.85 28.66
N TYR A 470 26.97 38.06 28.94
CA TYR A 470 27.09 38.61 30.28
C TYR A 470 25.77 39.29 30.66
N ASP A 471 25.25 38.93 31.83
CA ASP A 471 24.31 39.73 32.61
C ASP A 471 25.03 40.97 33.18
N ASP A 472 24.35 42.11 33.19
CA ASP A 472 24.57 43.15 34.21
C ASP A 472 23.29 43.97 34.43
N GLU A 473 23.01 44.21 35.70
CA GLU A 473 21.79 44.79 36.27
C GLU A 473 21.68 46.33 36.16
N ASP A 474 20.42 46.80 36.20
CA ASP A 474 19.88 48.01 36.83
C ASP A 474 20.70 49.30 36.93
N VAL A 475 20.22 50.41 36.32
CA VAL A 475 20.07 51.73 36.99
C VAL A 475 18.91 52.56 36.36
N MET A 476 18.15 53.16 37.27
CA MET A 476 16.97 54.02 37.14
C MET A 476 17.19 55.42 36.49
N THR A 477 16.09 56.01 35.98
CA THR A 477 15.70 57.44 35.90
C THR A 477 15.71 58.24 34.58
N LYS A 478 14.54 58.86 34.37
CA LYS A 478 14.22 60.22 33.88
C LYS A 478 14.03 60.50 32.38
N SER A 479 12.77 60.82 32.11
CA SER A 479 12.19 61.65 31.04
C SER A 479 13.08 62.76 30.47
N THR A 480 13.08 62.93 29.14
CA THR A 480 12.81 64.24 28.49
C THR A 480 12.46 64.10 27.01
N ASN A 481 11.44 64.84 26.60
CA ASN A 481 10.97 65.05 25.22
C ASN A 481 12.08 65.60 24.31
N ILE A 482 12.25 65.04 23.10
CA ILE A 482 12.74 65.80 21.94
C ILE A 482 11.97 65.40 20.68
N ILE A 483 11.46 66.43 20.03
CA ILE A 483 10.71 66.50 18.78
C ILE A 483 11.58 66.00 17.61
N SER A 484 11.02 65.21 16.69
CA SER A 484 11.57 65.09 15.34
C SER A 484 10.50 64.91 14.28
N THR A 485 10.39 65.99 13.50
CA THR A 485 9.80 66.18 12.18
C THR A 485 9.67 64.93 11.30
N THR A 486 8.43 64.58 10.97
CA THR A 486 8.07 63.67 9.89
C THR A 486 8.07 64.45 8.57
N LYS A 487 9.08 64.23 7.71
CA LYS A 487 9.01 64.61 6.29
C LYS A 487 8.43 63.45 5.51
N LEU A 488 7.24 63.70 4.96
CA LEU A 488 6.55 62.89 3.97
C LEU A 488 7.39 62.87 2.68
N LEU A 489 7.86 61.70 2.24
CA LEU A 489 8.45 61.49 0.93
C LEU A 489 7.59 60.50 0.16
N VAL A 490 6.86 61.06 -0.81
CA VAL A 490 6.13 60.37 -1.86
C VAL A 490 7.16 59.76 -2.82
N PHE A 491 7.06 58.47 -3.12
CA PHE A 491 7.79 57.83 -4.20
C PHE A 491 6.80 57.19 -5.19
N ASN A 492 6.82 57.72 -6.41
CA ASN A 492 6.33 57.11 -7.65
C ASN A 492 7.27 55.95 -8.05
N PRO A 493 6.74 54.82 -8.53
CA PRO A 493 7.54 53.83 -9.24
C PRO A 493 7.20 53.86 -10.74
N ASP A 494 8.16 54.32 -11.55
CA ASP A 494 8.26 53.96 -12.96
C ASP A 494 9.68 53.46 -13.25
N GLU A 495 9.72 52.35 -13.98
CA GLU A 495 10.78 51.85 -14.85
C GLU A 495 12.18 51.57 -14.27
N SER A 496 12.49 50.28 -14.07
CA SER A 496 13.76 49.74 -14.59
C SER A 496 13.64 48.25 -14.88
N GLU A 497 13.85 47.92 -16.15
CA GLU A 497 14.03 46.58 -16.67
C GLU A 497 15.30 45.95 -16.07
N ASN A 498 15.20 44.73 -15.54
CA ASN A 498 16.33 43.84 -15.45
C ASN A 498 15.89 42.39 -15.71
N GLN A 499 16.46 41.86 -16.78
CA GLN A 499 16.25 40.52 -17.33
C GLN A 499 16.99 39.48 -16.48
N PHE A 500 16.26 38.60 -15.82
CA PHE A 500 16.72 37.24 -15.50
C PHE A 500 15.54 36.28 -15.68
N SER A 501 15.41 35.77 -16.89
CA SER A 501 14.39 34.80 -17.28
C SER A 501 14.71 33.43 -16.69
N THR A 502 13.87 32.96 -15.77
CA THR A 502 13.72 31.55 -15.45
C THR A 502 13.12 30.80 -16.66
N PRO A 503 13.44 29.52 -16.90
CA PRO A 503 12.88 28.79 -18.01
C PRO A 503 11.41 28.46 -17.71
N VAL A 504 10.51 29.27 -18.29
CA VAL A 504 9.07 29.00 -18.35
C VAL A 504 8.88 27.70 -19.13
N MET A 505 8.55 26.63 -18.40
CA MET A 505 8.19 25.35 -18.99
C MET A 505 6.89 25.55 -19.77
N LYS A 506 7.03 25.53 -21.09
CA LYS A 506 5.98 25.70 -22.10
C LYS A 506 4.99 24.54 -21.95
N ARG A 507 3.95 24.70 -21.12
CA ARG A 507 2.75 23.85 -21.17
C ARG A 507 2.18 23.98 -22.58
N ILE A 508 2.22 22.90 -23.34
CA ILE A 508 1.46 22.76 -24.58
C ILE A 508 0.00 22.63 -24.16
N HIS A 509 -0.66 23.76 -23.95
CA HIS A 509 -2.11 23.85 -24.01
C HIS A 509 -2.50 24.10 -25.47
N PRO A 510 -3.30 23.24 -26.10
CA PRO A 510 -3.90 23.56 -27.38
C PRO A 510 -4.92 24.69 -27.19
N ASP A 511 -4.67 25.78 -27.90
CA ASP A 511 -5.48 26.99 -27.96
C ASP A 511 -6.93 26.67 -28.38
N PRO A 512 -7.97 26.92 -27.56
CA PRO A 512 -9.35 26.74 -27.96
C PRO A 512 -9.93 28.08 -28.39
N LYS A 513 -9.68 28.49 -29.64
CA LYS A 513 -10.45 29.57 -30.25
C LYS A 513 -11.03 29.15 -31.60
N LYS A 514 -12.36 29.30 -31.67
CA LYS A 514 -13.28 29.12 -32.80
C LYS A 514 -13.52 27.68 -33.25
N ASN A 515 -14.55 27.08 -32.66
CA ASN A 515 -15.56 26.40 -33.48
C ASN A 515 -16.95 26.60 -32.88
N GLN A 516 -17.79 27.25 -33.67
CA GLN A 516 -19.23 27.35 -33.47
C GLN A 516 -19.88 25.97 -33.65
N SER A 517 -20.96 25.73 -32.90
CA SER A 517 -21.96 24.68 -33.13
C SER A 517 -21.54 23.22 -32.87
N SER A 518 -21.65 22.78 -31.62
CA SER A 518 -21.89 21.37 -31.27
C SER A 518 -23.33 21.18 -30.77
N LYS A 519 -24.28 21.29 -31.70
CA LYS A 519 -25.58 20.62 -31.56
C LYS A 519 -25.33 19.11 -31.70
N TYR A 520 -25.60 18.36 -30.63
CA TYR A 520 -25.87 16.91 -30.59
C TYR A 520 -24.82 15.97 -31.23
N LEU A 521 -23.88 15.48 -30.42
CA LEU A 521 -23.33 14.13 -30.57
C LEU A 521 -23.92 13.25 -29.49
N VAL A 522 -25.21 12.91 -29.64
CA VAL A 522 -25.70 11.62 -29.16
C VAL A 522 -25.06 10.60 -30.12
N LEU A 523 -23.82 10.19 -29.81
CA LEU A 523 -23.25 9.00 -30.44
C LEU A 523 -24.20 7.87 -30.05
N SER A 524 -25.01 7.46 -31.01
CA SER A 524 -25.86 6.28 -30.90
C SER A 524 -24.97 5.11 -30.52
N TRP A 525 -25.17 4.52 -29.33
CA TRP A 525 -24.47 3.31 -28.88
C TRP A 525 -24.92 2.07 -29.64
N ILE A 526 -25.95 2.20 -30.47
CA ILE A 526 -26.58 1.13 -31.24
C ILE A 526 -25.58 0.41 -32.18
N PRO A 527 -24.67 1.08 -32.91
CA PRO A 527 -23.69 0.39 -33.76
C PRO A 527 -22.72 -0.46 -32.94
N PHE A 528 -22.27 0.03 -31.78
CA PHE A 528 -21.38 -0.72 -30.89
C PHE A 528 -22.07 -1.93 -30.28
N ALA A 529 -23.34 -1.79 -29.86
CA ALA A 529 -24.15 -2.90 -29.37
C ALA A 529 -24.39 -3.96 -30.45
N ILE A 530 -24.64 -3.56 -31.71
CA ILE A 530 -24.79 -4.48 -32.84
C ILE A 530 -23.48 -5.23 -33.12
N ILE A 531 -22.33 -4.54 -33.14
CA ILE A 531 -21.02 -5.17 -33.34
C ILE A 531 -20.73 -6.19 -32.23
N ALA A 532 -20.96 -5.82 -30.97
CA ALA A 532 -20.76 -6.72 -29.83
C ALA A 532 -21.68 -7.96 -29.91
N ALA A 533 -22.95 -7.78 -30.26
CA ALA A 533 -23.88 -8.89 -30.44
C ALA A 533 -23.47 -9.83 -31.59
N CYS A 534 -22.99 -9.28 -32.71
CA CYS A 534 -22.48 -10.07 -33.84
C CYS A 534 -21.23 -10.88 -33.47
N LEU A 535 -20.28 -10.28 -32.73
CA LEU A 535 -19.09 -10.98 -32.26
C LEU A 535 -19.43 -12.11 -31.28
N PHE A 536 -20.37 -11.86 -30.37
CA PHE A 536 -20.84 -12.88 -29.42
C PHE A 536 -21.55 -14.04 -30.14
N LEU A 537 -22.41 -13.75 -31.12
CA LEU A 537 -23.07 -14.76 -31.93
C LEU A 537 -22.07 -15.61 -32.74
N SER A 538 -21.05 -14.96 -33.33
CA SER A 538 -19.97 -15.65 -34.05
C SER A 538 -19.20 -16.62 -33.15
N LEU A 539 -18.89 -16.21 -31.91
CA LEU A 539 -18.20 -17.06 -30.94
C LEU A 539 -19.05 -18.26 -30.51
N ILE A 540 -20.36 -18.08 -30.33
CA ILE A 540 -21.30 -19.18 -30.06
C ILE A 540 -21.34 -20.16 -31.23
N ILE A 541 -21.44 -19.68 -32.47
CA ILE A 541 -21.45 -20.54 -33.67
C ILE A 541 -20.13 -21.32 -33.78
N ALA A 542 -18.99 -20.69 -33.51
CA ALA A 542 -17.69 -21.33 -33.49
C ALA A 542 -17.60 -22.44 -32.43
N MET A 543 -18.10 -22.19 -31.21
CA MET A 543 -18.14 -23.21 -30.16
C MET A 543 -19.05 -24.39 -30.51
N ILE A 544 -20.24 -24.14 -31.06
CA ILE A 544 -21.15 -25.21 -31.49
C ILE A 544 -20.50 -26.05 -32.59
N SER A 545 -19.86 -25.39 -33.58
CA SER A 545 -19.16 -26.07 -34.67
C SER A 545 -18.01 -26.94 -34.15
N TYR A 546 -17.25 -26.43 -33.17
CA TYR A 546 -16.18 -27.17 -32.50
C TYR A 546 -16.71 -28.43 -31.80
N VAL A 547 -17.82 -28.33 -31.06
CA VAL A 547 -18.43 -29.47 -30.37
C VAL A 547 -18.94 -30.52 -31.36
N ILE A 548 -19.59 -30.11 -32.46
CA ILE A 548 -20.07 -31.02 -33.51
C ILE A 548 -18.88 -31.74 -34.17
N TYR A 549 -17.84 -30.99 -34.52
CA TYR A 549 -16.61 -31.54 -35.10
C TYR A 549 -15.96 -32.57 -34.17
N HIS A 550 -15.84 -32.26 -32.88
CA HIS A 550 -15.24 -33.16 -31.91
C HIS A 550 -16.08 -34.44 -31.71
N LYS A 551 -17.42 -34.32 -31.72
CA LYS A 551 -18.34 -35.47 -31.59
C LYS A 551 -18.28 -36.41 -32.80
N GLN A 552 -18.10 -35.87 -34.01
CA GLN A 552 -17.90 -36.71 -35.21
C GLN A 552 -16.58 -37.47 -35.15
N ARG A 553 -15.52 -36.82 -34.65
CA ARG A 553 -14.19 -37.44 -34.55
C ARG A 553 -14.15 -38.58 -33.53
N THR A 554 -14.87 -38.47 -32.40
CA THR A 554 -14.92 -39.54 -31.39
C THR A 554 -15.79 -40.73 -31.81
N ALA A 555 -16.81 -40.53 -32.66
CA ALA A 555 -17.63 -41.63 -33.18
C ALA A 555 -16.89 -42.54 -34.18
N SER A 556 -15.73 -42.12 -34.70
CA SER A 556 -14.96 -42.86 -35.70
C SER A 556 -13.96 -43.87 -35.11
N PHE A 557 -13.84 -43.95 -33.78
CA PHE A 557 -13.03 -44.98 -33.13
C PHE A 557 -13.83 -46.28 -33.01
N LYS A 558 -13.76 -47.12 -34.06
CA LYS A 558 -14.18 -48.53 -34.00
C LYS A 558 -13.38 -49.23 -32.90
N LEU A 559 -14.08 -49.89 -31.97
CA LEU A 559 -13.49 -50.80 -31.00
C LEU A 559 -12.67 -51.87 -31.72
N VAL A 560 -11.38 -51.94 -31.40
CA VAL A 560 -10.50 -53.05 -31.77
C VAL A 560 -11.02 -54.30 -31.06
N PRO A 561 -11.28 -55.40 -31.79
CA PRO A 561 -11.75 -56.64 -31.16
C PRO A 561 -10.66 -57.17 -30.21
N GLN A 562 -11.01 -57.34 -28.94
CA GLN A 562 -10.15 -57.98 -27.95
C GLN A 562 -9.87 -59.43 -28.38
N ALA A 563 -8.59 -59.77 -28.48
CA ALA A 563 -8.15 -61.14 -28.70
C ALA A 563 -8.56 -62.02 -27.50
N ALA A 564 -8.99 -63.25 -27.80
CA ALA A 564 -9.41 -64.22 -26.82
C ALA A 564 -8.28 -64.60 -25.85
N PRO A 565 -8.59 -64.91 -24.57
CA PRO A 565 -7.60 -65.34 -23.59
C PRO A 565 -6.99 -66.69 -24.00
N ILE A 566 -5.66 -66.75 -23.99
CA ILE A 566 -4.89 -67.98 -24.18
C ILE A 566 -5.00 -68.81 -22.89
N VAL A 567 -5.47 -70.05 -23.02
CA VAL A 567 -5.53 -71.08 -21.97
C VAL A 567 -4.23 -71.86 -21.93
#